data_AF-A0A650CRL3-F1
#
_entry.id   AF-A0A650CRL3-F1
#
_cell.length_a   1.000
_cell.length_b   1.000
_cell.length_c   1.000
_cell.angle_alpha   90.00
_cell.angle_beta   90.00
_cell.angle_gamma   90.00
#
_symmetry.space_group_name_H-M   'P 1'
#
loop_
_entity.id
_entity.type
_entity.pdbx_description
1 polymer ?
#
loop_
_entity_poly.entity_id
_entity_poly.type
_entity_poly.pdbx_seq_one_letter_code
_entity_poly.pdbx_strand_id
1 'polypeptide(L)' 'MCEVSFRSRQGKTVIVRVYGDKVEITGDFFASEEELENLEICLSRGEKGCKAVILGVEISELYNAVEECRRTSS' A
#
# COMPACT_ATOMS: atom_id res chain seq x y z
N MET A 1 13.96 -3.61 -5.97
CA MET A 1 12.54 -3.34 -6.29
C MET A 1 11.76 -4.56 -5.89
N CYS A 2 10.66 -4.39 -5.18
CA CYS A 2 9.73 -5.46 -4.81
C CYS A 2 8.32 -5.11 -5.28
N GLU A 3 7.55 -6.10 -5.72
CA GLU A 3 6.15 -5.97 -6.10
C GLU A 3 5.36 -7.09 -5.44
N VAL A 4 4.24 -6.74 -4.80
CA VAL A 4 3.29 -7.67 -4.21
C VAL A 4 1.91 -7.37 -4.78
N SER A 5 1.33 -8.37 -5.45
CA SER A 5 -0.05 -8.35 -5.91
C SER A 5 -0.90 -9.22 -5.00
N PHE A 6 -1.99 -8.69 -4.45
CA PHE A 6 -2.92 -9.46 -3.63
C PHE A 6 -4.36 -9.07 -3.91
N ARG A 7 -5.27 -9.94 -3.47
CA ARG A 7 -6.71 -9.65 -3.47
C ARG A 7 -7.13 -9.28 -2.05
N SER A 8 -7.66 -8.07 -1.88
CA SER A 8 -8.17 -7.58 -0.61
C SER A 8 -9.33 -8.45 -0.13
N ARG A 9 -9.60 -8.42 1.17
CA ARG A 9 -10.77 -9.08 1.78
C ARG A 9 -12.09 -8.63 1.17
N GLN A 10 -12.16 -7.41 0.65
CA GLN A 10 -13.35 -6.86 -0.01
C GLN A 10 -13.38 -7.18 -1.52
N GLY A 11 -12.45 -8.00 -2.01
CA GLY A 11 -12.43 -8.54 -3.36
C GLY A 11 -11.69 -7.70 -4.38
N LYS A 12 -11.01 -6.61 -3.97
CA LYS A 12 -10.24 -5.71 -4.83
C LYS A 12 -8.85 -6.26 -5.11
N THR A 13 -8.40 -6.19 -6.34
CA THR A 13 -7.00 -6.39 -6.73
C THR A 13 -6.19 -5.16 -6.36
N VAL A 14 -5.10 -5.40 -5.62
CA VAL A 14 -4.17 -4.38 -5.17
C VAL A 14 -2.76 -4.80 -5.56
N ILE A 15 -1.99 -3.87 -6.08
CA ILE A 15 -0.59 -4.05 -6.43
C ILE A 15 0.20 -2.99 -5.69
N VAL A 16 1.09 -3.43 -4.81
CA VAL A 16 2.01 -2.61 -4.04
C VAL A 16 3.41 -2.78 -4.61
N ARG A 17 4.07 -1.68 -4.97
CA ARG A 17 5.46 -1.67 -5.45
C ARG A 17 6.32 -0.86 -4.49
N VAL A 18 7.49 -1.39 -4.16
CA VAL A 18 8.46 -0.75 -3.26
C VAL A 18 9.81 -0.58 -3.97
N TYR A 19 10.27 0.66 -4.05
CA TYR A 19 11.52 1.08 -4.69
C TYR A 19 12.40 1.83 -3.70
N GLY A 20 13.25 1.10 -2.97
CA GLY A 20 13.97 1.69 -1.84
C GLY A 20 12.97 2.18 -0.81
N ASP A 21 12.93 3.49 -0.59
CA ASP A 21 11.96 4.14 0.31
C ASP A 21 10.61 4.43 -0.36
N LYS A 22 10.52 4.51 -1.70
CA LYS A 22 9.26 4.86 -2.38
C LYS A 22 8.27 3.68 -2.37
N VAL A 23 7.01 3.95 -2.05
CA VAL A 23 5.88 3.01 -2.18
C VAL A 23 4.93 3.53 -3.26
N GLU A 24 4.46 2.65 -4.15
CA GLU A 24 3.40 2.94 -5.12
C GLU A 24 2.29 1.90 -4.98
N ILE A 25 1.03 2.34 -5.01
CA ILE A 25 -0.15 1.47 -4.86
C ILE A 25 -1.07 1.68 -6.05
N THR A 26 -1.40 0.59 -6.73
CA THR A 26 -2.31 0.59 -7.90
C THR A 26 -3.30 -0.56 -7.79
N GLY A 27 -4.45 -0.47 -8.44
CA GLY A 27 -5.49 -1.51 -8.34
C GLY A 27 -6.88 -1.03 -8.75
N ASP A 28 -7.91 -1.82 -8.46
CA ASP A 28 -9.33 -1.50 -8.72
C ASP A 28 -10.09 -1.02 -7.46
N PHE A 29 -9.39 -0.39 -6.52
CA PHE A 29 -9.97 0.26 -5.35
C PHE A 29 -10.38 1.71 -5.65
N PHE A 30 -11.07 2.36 -4.70
CA PHE A 30 -11.45 3.77 -4.82
C PHE A 30 -10.69 4.62 -3.81
N ALA A 31 -9.99 5.62 -4.31
CA ALA A 31 -9.30 6.66 -3.53
C ALA A 31 -9.16 7.90 -4.41
N SER A 32 -9.16 9.09 -3.81
CA SER A 32 -8.77 10.30 -4.52
C SER A 32 -7.25 10.29 -4.77
N GLU A 33 -6.78 11.00 -5.80
CA GLU A 33 -5.33 11.11 -6.07
C GLU A 33 -4.55 11.64 -4.85
N GLU A 34 -5.09 12.66 -4.18
CA GLU A 34 -4.50 13.23 -2.95
C GLU A 34 -4.46 12.21 -1.80
N GLU A 35 -5.50 11.40 -1.64
CA GLU A 35 -5.55 10.37 -0.58
C GLU A 35 -4.56 9.24 -0.85
N LEU A 36 -4.43 8.84 -2.12
CA LEU A 36 -3.49 7.82 -2.55
C LEU A 36 -2.04 8.28 -2.34
N GLU A 37 -1.70 9.50 -2.77
CA GLU A 37 -0.37 10.09 -2.59
C GLU A 37 -0.01 10.19 -1.10
N ASN A 38 -0.94 10.69 -0.27
CA ASN A 38 -0.74 10.76 1.18
C ASN A 38 -0.53 9.37 1.80
N LEU A 39 -1.23 8.35 1.31
CA LEU A 39 -1.06 6.99 1.80
C LEU A 39 0.30 6.41 1.39
N GLU A 40 0.70 6.58 0.14
CA GLU A 40 2.00 6.15 -0.38
C GLU A 40 3.16 6.78 0.41
N ILE A 41 3.09 8.09 0.68
CA ILE A 41 4.06 8.80 1.52
C ILE A 41 4.04 8.22 2.94
N CYS A 42 2.87 7.99 3.51
CA CYS A 42 2.77 7.52 4.88
C CYS A 42 3.29 6.07 5.05
N LEU A 43 3.00 5.19 4.10
CA LEU A 43 3.56 3.83 4.03
C LEU A 43 5.07 3.84 3.78
N SER A 44 5.58 4.76 2.93
CA SER A 44 7.03 4.94 2.72
C SER A 44 7.77 5.19 4.02
N ARG A 45 7.16 5.94 4.95
CA ARG A 45 7.75 6.28 6.26
C ARG A 45 7.48 5.23 7.35
N GLY A 46 6.61 4.25 7.09
CA GLY A 46 6.20 3.26 8.08
C GLY A 46 5.32 3.82 9.21
N GLU A 47 4.64 4.95 8.97
CA GLU A 47 3.83 5.64 9.99
C GLU A 47 2.47 4.98 10.17
N LYS A 48 2.29 4.11 11.18
CA LYS A 48 1.04 3.38 11.47
C LYS A 48 -0.25 4.24 11.65
N GLY A 49 -0.13 5.57 11.65
CA GLY A 49 -1.21 6.52 11.86
C GLY A 49 -1.77 7.19 10.59
N CYS A 50 -1.59 6.60 9.40
CA CYS A 50 -2.15 7.18 8.17
C CYS A 50 -3.67 7.37 8.28
N LYS A 51 -4.12 8.62 8.07
CA LYS A 51 -5.55 8.96 8.03
C LYS A 51 -6.17 8.85 6.64
N ALA A 52 -5.39 8.43 5.63
CA ALA A 52 -5.87 8.27 4.27
C ALA A 52 -6.93 7.17 4.19
N VAL A 53 -8.00 7.43 3.44
CA VAL A 53 -9.11 6.50 3.27
C VAL A 53 -8.97 5.85 1.89
N ILE A 54 -8.82 4.53 1.86
CA ILE A 54 -9.00 3.73 0.64
C ILE A 54 -10.23 2.87 0.84
N LEU A 55 -11.19 2.98 -0.07
CA LEU A 55 -12.40 2.18 -0.05
C LEU A 55 -12.16 0.85 -0.77
N GLY A 56 -12.52 -0.25 -0.11
CA GLY A 56 -12.37 -1.60 -0.66
C GLY A 56 -11.04 -2.28 -0.33
N VAL A 57 -10.16 -1.65 0.47
CA VAL A 57 -8.90 -2.25 0.94
C VAL A 57 -8.70 -1.88 2.40
N GLU A 58 -8.40 -2.84 3.26
CA GLU A 58 -8.02 -2.52 4.63
C GLU A 58 -6.56 -2.02 4.66
N ILE A 59 -6.31 -0.91 5.35
CA ILE A 59 -4.97 -0.32 5.47
C ILE A 59 -3.95 -1.33 6.03
N SER A 60 -4.37 -2.24 6.91
CA SER A 60 -3.53 -3.31 7.45
C SER A 60 -3.03 -4.28 6.38
N GLU A 61 -3.79 -4.52 5.31
CA GLU A 61 -3.38 -5.38 4.19
C GLU A 61 -2.22 -4.74 3.41
N LEU A 62 -2.30 -3.42 3.20
CA LEU A 62 -1.22 -2.65 2.56
C LEU A 62 0.05 -2.65 3.39
N TYR A 63 -0.06 -2.47 4.71
CA TYR A 63 1.08 -2.58 5.62
C TYR A 63 1.78 -3.93 5.55
N ASN A 64 1.00 -5.01 5.56
CA ASN A 64 1.56 -6.36 5.47
C ASN A 64 2.34 -6.56 4.16
N ALA A 65 1.80 -6.08 3.03
CA ALA A 65 2.46 -6.15 1.73
C ALA A 65 3.77 -5.35 1.70
N VAL A 66 3.77 -4.13 2.24
CA VAL A 66 5.00 -3.30 2.33
C VAL A 66 6.05 -3.95 3.23
N GLU A 67 5.64 -4.48 4.39
CA GLU A 67 6.54 -5.17 5.32
C GLU A 67 7.13 -6.45 4.73
N GLU A 68 6.34 -7.22 3.97
CA GLU A 68 6.83 -8.40 3.23
C GLU A 68 7.94 -8.02 2.24
N CYS A 69 7.76 -6.92 1.51
CA CYS A 69 8.79 -6.40 0.61
C CYS A 69 10.07 -5.97 1.34
N ARG A 70 9.93 -5.29 2.49
CA ARG A 70 11.07 -4.83 3.30
C ARG A 70 11.86 -6.00 3.88
N ARG A 71 11.18 -7.05 4.37
CA ARG A 71 11.83 -8.25 4.90
C ARG A 71 12.56 -9.06 3.84
N THR A 72 12.03 -9.12 2.63
CA THR A 72 12.67 -9.84 1.50
C THR A 72 13.90 -9.12 0.96
N SER A 73 14.02 -7.81 1.24
CA SER A 73 15.14 -6.97 0.79
C SER A 73 16.24 -6.80 1.85
N SER A 74 16.13 -7.50 2.99
CA SER A 74 17.07 -7.44 4.13
C SER A 74 18.03 -8.64 4.15
#